data_AF-A0A1V5SEI9-F1
#
_entry.id   AF-A0A1V5SEI9-F1
#
_cell.length_a   1.000
_cell.length_b   1.000
_cell.length_c   1.000
_cell.angle_alpha   90.00
_cell.angle_beta   90.00
_cell.angle_gamma   90.00
#
_symmetry.space_group_name_H-M   'P 1'
#
loop_
_entity.id
_entity.type
_entity.pdbx_description
1 polymer ?
#
loop_
_entity_poly.entity_id
_entity_poly.type
_entity_poly.pdbx_seq_one_letter_code
_entity_poly.pdbx_strand_id
1 'polypeptide(L)'
;MSGRTNILRIMKNYYSDKIAQYTGSLSEAELSKYAQETALLDNLRRYNLGNLYNNISAKIKKVFGKKFLESANSGIITAEESINANINLAKDLYSDHLANLILNHNIKQFEDLSDDNLRKFVSENKSTLSNFLESKGVQFLVIRPEMHHLHQVIEEFLEREGLKIIYSIDKTLSFEQYWAIYKDNLIDKNSFADFPTRTLVYLSGKCRIIVILKSKNVDLSKIKGERGVYIPHTIRGDLITKESLYLLKGGIVDAKKLYFILDPIGSYRNIVSGDIPSDGIHKEYMYPFLFYAIAGIHTPENDEVRKELQVLLSLDEIKEITKRVLSKDLNERVKSLDFISSGESLTYSVDLGEKRNYLKIGKEGRSSNFVFEAHALKLLNNHAANVSTPIDYGSDYLLQSEVKGESINDKPKLFLKQCIYDDLAKDLNKFYSLNFDKFGRVGLNGNTGKEFCNWEDFFDEIDIWVHEISKNDLVERSLVDYLYKIWISSKWKIAKISEPHLVHGDFCLDHIYSSDGQYSGIIDFGDSFAGDPLMDLAYFKYKEITKDYGAKTYKLLIDAYSKFRKFSKHEKDLVDLYMIYWGLRRVHEAMGDGLILKFTEKLSKLGEDIYI
;
A
#
# COMPACT_ATOMS: atom_id res chain seq x y z
N MET A 1 43.89 -9.86 34.66
CA MET A 1 44.13 -10.64 33.41
C MET A 1 43.44 -12.02 33.38
N SER A 2 42.62 -12.41 34.36
CA SER A 2 42.01 -13.77 34.44
C SER A 2 40.63 -13.94 33.78
N GLY A 3 39.95 -12.86 33.36
CA GLY A 3 38.62 -12.96 32.70
C GLY A 3 38.64 -13.16 31.18
N ARG A 4 39.77 -12.89 30.51
CA ARG A 4 39.90 -12.92 29.03
C ARG A 4 40.02 -14.35 28.48
N THR A 5 40.63 -15.24 29.26
CA THR A 5 40.87 -16.64 28.90
C THR A 5 39.60 -17.49 29.03
N ASN A 6 38.60 -17.07 29.82
CA ASN A 6 37.41 -17.88 30.08
C ASN A 6 36.33 -17.71 29.00
N ILE A 7 36.04 -16.49 28.52
CA ILE A 7 35.04 -16.28 27.44
C ILE A 7 35.52 -16.85 26.11
N LEU A 8 36.78 -16.63 25.72
CA LEU A 8 37.32 -17.20 24.48
C LEU A 8 37.42 -18.73 24.55
N ARG A 9 37.68 -19.33 25.72
CA ARG A 9 37.67 -20.78 25.92
C ARG A 9 36.25 -21.36 25.97
N ILE A 10 35.30 -20.65 26.59
CA ILE A 10 33.87 -21.00 26.60
C ILE A 10 33.34 -20.93 25.17
N MET A 11 33.57 -19.83 24.44
CA MET A 11 33.17 -19.73 23.03
C MET A 11 33.88 -20.76 22.16
N LYS A 12 35.20 -20.95 22.33
CA LYS A 12 35.95 -21.93 21.52
C LYS A 12 35.44 -23.35 21.75
N ASN A 13 35.22 -23.78 22.99
CA ASN A 13 34.73 -25.14 23.31
C ASN A 13 33.23 -25.30 23.06
N TYR A 14 32.41 -24.26 23.31
CA TYR A 14 30.97 -24.28 23.09
C TYR A 14 30.62 -24.30 21.59
N TYR A 15 31.41 -23.60 20.77
CA TYR A 15 31.18 -23.53 19.33
C TYR A 15 32.02 -24.55 18.53
N SER A 16 33.20 -25.01 18.96
CA SER A 16 33.96 -26.02 18.19
C SER A 16 33.24 -27.36 18.11
N ASP A 17 32.69 -27.83 19.23
CA ASP A 17 32.12 -29.17 19.33
C ASP A 17 30.72 -29.22 18.72
N LYS A 18 29.98 -28.11 18.77
CA LYS A 18 28.65 -27.95 18.15
C LYS A 18 28.74 -27.59 16.67
N ILE A 19 29.64 -26.69 16.24
CA ILE A 19 29.80 -26.37 14.81
C ILE A 19 30.30 -27.60 14.06
N ALA A 20 31.24 -28.38 14.62
CA ALA A 20 31.68 -29.64 14.00
C ALA A 20 30.53 -30.66 13.86
N GLN A 21 29.55 -30.63 14.77
CA GLN A 21 28.35 -31.46 14.72
C GLN A 21 27.37 -31.05 13.60
N TYR A 22 27.41 -29.79 13.13
CA TYR A 22 26.53 -29.27 12.07
C TYR A 22 27.23 -29.06 10.72
N THR A 23 28.56 -28.90 10.69
CA THR A 23 29.36 -28.88 9.44
C THR A 23 29.77 -30.28 8.99
N GLY A 24 29.42 -31.32 9.76
CA GLY A 24 29.70 -32.72 9.48
C GLY A 24 28.87 -33.25 8.31
N SER A 25 29.26 -32.91 7.09
CA SER A 25 29.01 -33.62 5.81
C SER A 25 29.31 -32.76 4.57
N LEU A 26 30.00 -31.62 4.68
CA LEU A 26 30.45 -30.92 3.49
C LEU A 26 31.54 -31.73 2.78
N SER A 27 31.28 -32.14 1.54
CA SER A 27 32.24 -32.78 0.65
C SER A 27 33.45 -31.88 0.42
N GLU A 28 34.60 -32.44 0.01
CA GLU A 28 35.78 -31.66 -0.37
C GLU A 28 35.46 -30.63 -1.48
N ALA A 29 34.50 -30.94 -2.36
CA ALA A 29 34.02 -30.01 -3.38
C ALA A 29 33.26 -28.81 -2.77
N GLU A 30 32.40 -29.05 -1.77
CA GLU A 30 31.70 -27.98 -1.05
C GLU A 30 32.67 -27.15 -0.20
N LEU A 31 33.68 -27.77 0.41
CA LEU A 31 34.73 -27.07 1.14
C LEU A 31 35.63 -26.23 0.22
N SER A 32 35.97 -26.73 -0.96
CA SER A 32 36.76 -25.99 -1.96
C SER A 32 35.97 -24.82 -2.56
N LYS A 33 34.69 -25.03 -2.89
CA LYS A 33 33.76 -23.97 -3.32
C LYS A 33 33.61 -22.90 -2.23
N TYR A 34 33.41 -23.34 -0.98
CA TYR A 34 33.34 -22.44 0.18
C TYR A 34 34.63 -21.64 0.36
N ALA A 35 35.81 -22.26 0.20
CA ALA A 35 37.09 -21.57 0.32
C ALA A 35 37.29 -20.49 -0.77
N GLN A 36 36.87 -20.75 -2.01
CA GLN A 36 36.90 -19.76 -3.09
C GLN A 36 35.91 -18.62 -2.86
N GLU A 37 34.68 -18.94 -2.44
CA GLU A 37 33.67 -17.96 -2.03
C GLU A 37 34.18 -17.11 -0.84
N THR A 38 34.89 -17.72 0.11
CA THR A 38 35.44 -17.03 1.28
C THR A 38 36.49 -15.99 0.91
N ALA A 39 37.34 -16.24 -0.10
CA ALA A 39 38.36 -15.28 -0.54
C ALA A 39 37.76 -14.06 -1.25
N LEU A 40 36.73 -14.25 -2.08
CA LEU A 40 35.99 -13.15 -2.69
C LEU A 40 35.22 -12.34 -1.64
N LEU A 41 34.53 -13.04 -0.73
CA LEU A 41 33.83 -12.45 0.40
C LEU A 41 34.80 -11.67 1.31
N ASP A 42 36.03 -12.13 1.52
CA ASP A 42 37.02 -11.42 2.33
C ASP A 42 37.40 -10.05 1.75
N ASN A 43 37.53 -9.95 0.43
CA ASN A 43 37.78 -8.65 -0.21
C ASN A 43 36.57 -7.72 -0.10
N LEU A 44 35.36 -8.25 -0.36
CA LEU A 44 34.11 -7.49 -0.22
C LEU A 44 33.86 -7.05 1.23
N ARG A 45 34.11 -7.94 2.20
CA ARG A 45 34.07 -7.67 3.64
C ARG A 45 34.99 -6.51 3.98
N ARG A 46 36.28 -6.61 3.64
CA ARG A 46 37.27 -5.56 3.95
C ARG A 46 36.87 -4.22 3.36
N TYR A 47 36.35 -4.21 2.14
CA TYR A 47 35.90 -3.00 1.48
C TYR A 47 34.64 -2.40 2.15
N ASN A 48 33.57 -3.19 2.28
CA ASN A 48 32.29 -2.71 2.81
C ASN A 48 32.37 -2.39 4.30
N LEU A 49 32.91 -3.30 5.11
CA LEU A 49 33.09 -3.07 6.55
C LEU A 49 34.10 -1.96 6.78
N GLY A 50 35.19 -1.91 6.01
CA GLY A 50 36.18 -0.82 6.12
C GLY A 50 35.53 0.55 5.90
N ASN A 51 34.70 0.70 4.86
CA ASN A 51 33.97 1.95 4.60
C ASN A 51 32.95 2.27 5.71
N LEU A 52 32.17 1.28 6.15
CA LEU A 52 31.20 1.45 7.23
C LEU A 52 31.88 1.89 8.53
N TYR A 53 32.94 1.19 8.94
CA TYR A 53 33.70 1.50 10.15
C TYR A 53 34.42 2.85 10.06
N ASN A 54 34.90 3.25 8.89
CA ASN A 54 35.47 4.58 8.68
C ASN A 54 34.42 5.68 8.90
N ASN A 55 33.21 5.51 8.37
CA ASN A 55 32.10 6.47 8.56
C ASN A 55 31.68 6.55 10.03
N ILE A 56 31.47 5.39 10.66
CA ILE A 56 31.14 5.29 12.10
C ILE A 56 32.25 5.97 12.94
N SER A 57 33.51 5.64 12.68
CA SER A 57 34.65 6.21 13.41
C SER A 57 34.74 7.72 13.26
N ALA A 58 34.49 8.26 12.06
CA ALA A 58 34.46 9.70 11.82
C ALA A 58 33.35 10.39 12.63
N LYS A 59 32.16 9.78 12.70
CA LYS A 59 31.02 10.29 13.49
C LYS A 59 31.31 10.24 14.99
N ILE A 60 31.80 9.12 15.50
CA ILE A 60 32.19 9.00 16.93
C ILE A 60 33.32 9.98 17.27
N LYS A 61 34.32 10.17 16.39
CA LYS A 61 35.37 11.18 16.57
C LYS A 61 34.79 12.59 16.72
N LYS A 62 33.74 12.90 15.94
CA LYS A 62 33.07 14.20 15.98
C LYS A 62 32.33 14.41 17.31
N VAL A 63 31.63 13.38 17.80
CA VAL A 63 30.80 13.48 19.02
C VAL A 63 31.65 13.47 20.29
N PHE A 64 32.66 12.60 20.37
CA PHE A 64 33.41 12.36 21.62
C PHE A 64 34.86 12.82 21.60
N GLY A 65 35.37 13.23 20.43
CA GLY A 65 36.75 13.62 20.24
C GLY A 65 37.73 12.45 20.08
N LYS A 66 38.97 12.79 19.71
CA LYS A 66 40.05 11.81 19.44
C LYS A 66 40.47 11.03 20.69
N LYS A 67 40.54 11.70 21.85
CA LYS A 67 40.94 11.07 23.12
C LYS A 67 40.00 9.94 23.53
N PHE A 68 38.69 10.14 23.37
CA PHE A 68 37.71 9.09 23.65
C PHE A 68 37.94 7.85 22.75
N LEU A 69 38.17 8.05 21.45
CA LEU A 69 38.50 6.95 20.54
C LEU A 69 39.79 6.23 20.94
N GLU A 70 40.83 6.96 21.36
CA GLU A 70 42.09 6.39 21.83
C GLU A 70 41.88 5.58 23.13
N SER A 71 41.05 6.06 24.06
CA SER A 71 40.64 5.33 25.26
C SER A 71 39.80 4.08 24.96
N ALA A 72 38.90 4.17 23.97
CA ALA A 72 38.12 3.02 23.49
C ALA A 72 39.05 1.96 22.89
N ASN A 73 39.96 2.39 22.02
CA ASN A 73 40.93 1.52 21.34
C ASN A 73 41.89 0.80 22.30
N SER A 74 42.20 1.43 23.43
CA SER A 74 43.04 0.87 24.48
C SER A 74 42.27 0.03 25.49
N GLY A 75 40.93 0.01 25.44
CA GLY A 75 40.07 -0.73 26.36
C GLY A 75 40.04 -0.14 27.77
N ILE A 76 40.22 1.18 27.89
CA ILE A 76 40.30 1.90 29.17
C ILE A 76 38.93 2.43 29.63
N ILE A 77 37.95 2.54 28.72
CA ILE A 77 36.62 3.09 29.03
C ILE A 77 35.84 2.17 29.99
N THR A 78 35.28 2.75 31.05
CA THR A 78 34.42 2.06 32.02
C THR A 78 33.00 1.81 31.49
N ALA A 79 32.23 0.93 32.14
CA ALA A 79 30.82 0.69 31.79
C ALA A 79 29.94 1.95 31.96
N GLU A 80 30.26 2.82 32.92
CA GLU A 80 29.55 4.07 33.14
C GLU A 80 29.84 5.11 32.04
N GLU A 81 31.12 5.32 31.72
CA GLU A 81 31.54 6.21 30.60
C GLU A 81 30.94 5.73 29.27
N SER A 82 30.84 4.42 29.12
CA SER A 82 30.17 3.74 28.02
C SER A 82 28.69 4.14 27.94
N ILE A 83 27.91 3.92 29.00
CA ILE A 83 26.49 4.29 29.05
C ILE A 83 26.29 5.78 28.76
N ASN A 84 27.10 6.65 29.37
CA ASN A 84 27.04 8.10 29.15
C ASN A 84 27.35 8.48 27.71
N ALA A 85 28.32 7.82 27.08
CA ALA A 85 28.62 8.05 25.68
C ALA A 85 27.49 7.55 24.77
N ASN A 86 26.81 6.44 25.10
CA ASN A 86 25.64 5.99 24.35
C ASN A 86 24.47 7.00 24.44
N ILE A 87 24.25 7.60 25.62
CA ILE A 87 23.28 8.69 25.82
C ILE A 87 23.62 9.90 24.93
N ASN A 88 24.88 10.33 24.93
CA ASN A 88 25.32 11.46 24.13
C ASN A 88 25.26 11.16 22.62
N LEU A 89 25.50 9.90 22.22
CA LEU A 89 25.29 9.47 20.84
C LEU A 89 23.80 9.55 20.47
N ALA A 90 22.90 9.07 21.34
CA ALA A 90 21.46 9.19 21.13
C ALA A 90 21.04 10.65 20.94
N LYS A 91 21.56 11.57 21.76
CA LYS A 91 21.30 13.02 21.64
C LYS A 91 21.77 13.60 20.31
N ASP A 92 22.96 13.22 19.84
CA ASP A 92 23.49 13.66 18.54
C ASP A 92 22.72 13.06 17.35
N LEU A 93 22.25 11.81 17.45
CA LEU A 93 21.51 11.13 16.39
C LEU A 93 20.04 11.54 16.33
N TYR A 94 19.39 11.72 17.49
CA TYR A 94 17.93 11.81 17.62
C TYR A 94 17.44 13.20 17.97
N SER A 95 18.34 14.12 18.33
CA SER A 95 18.12 15.34 19.13
C SER A 95 18.03 15.09 20.65
N ASP A 96 18.36 16.13 21.42
CA ASP A 96 18.24 16.13 22.88
C ASP A 96 16.82 15.81 23.35
N HIS A 97 15.83 16.38 22.68
CA HIS A 97 14.43 16.19 23.07
C HIS A 97 14.02 14.72 22.95
N LEU A 98 14.25 14.10 21.79
CA LEU A 98 13.84 12.72 21.55
C LEU A 98 14.62 11.72 22.41
N ALA A 99 15.93 11.93 22.57
CA ALA A 99 16.74 11.12 23.46
C ALA A 99 16.24 11.17 24.92
N ASN A 100 15.85 12.35 25.41
CA ASN A 100 15.28 12.51 26.75
C ASN A 100 13.90 11.84 26.89
N LEU A 101 13.06 11.82 25.84
CA LEU A 101 11.78 11.10 25.89
C LEU A 101 12.00 9.59 26.05
N ILE A 102 12.94 9.01 25.30
CA ILE A 102 13.28 7.60 25.41
C ILE A 102 13.85 7.28 26.80
N LEU A 103 14.82 8.08 27.26
CA LEU A 103 15.47 7.89 28.56
C LEU A 103 14.51 7.98 29.75
N ASN A 104 13.55 8.91 29.68
CA ASN A 104 12.55 9.08 30.73
C ASN A 104 11.33 8.18 30.55
N HIS A 105 11.32 7.31 29.53
CA HIS A 105 10.20 6.45 29.15
C HIS A 105 8.88 7.21 28.99
N ASN A 106 8.93 8.39 28.40
CA ASN A 106 7.73 9.14 28.02
C ASN A 106 7.17 8.60 26.70
N ILE A 107 6.65 7.37 26.76
CA ILE A 107 6.24 6.56 25.60
C ILE A 107 5.17 7.28 24.78
N LYS A 108 4.14 7.84 25.43
CA LYS A 108 3.04 8.50 24.73
C LYS A 108 3.53 9.68 23.86
N GLN A 109 4.33 10.57 24.43
CA GLN A 109 4.85 11.71 23.67
C GLN A 109 5.80 11.25 22.55
N PHE A 110 6.54 10.17 22.77
CA PHE A 110 7.37 9.57 21.73
C PHE A 110 6.55 8.97 20.58
N GLU A 111 5.46 8.25 20.89
CA GLU A 111 4.53 7.68 19.92
C GLU A 111 3.84 8.78 19.10
N ASP A 112 3.34 9.83 19.75
CA ASP A 112 2.71 10.98 19.08
C ASP A 112 3.66 11.60 18.03
N LEU A 113 4.93 11.84 18.41
CA LEU A 113 5.94 12.37 17.49
C LEU A 113 6.34 11.36 16.40
N SER A 114 6.34 10.06 16.71
CA SER A 114 6.64 9.01 15.75
C SER A 114 5.55 8.89 14.68
N ASP A 115 4.28 9.00 15.09
CA ASP A 115 3.14 8.98 14.18
C ASP A 115 3.11 10.25 13.31
N ASP A 116 3.44 11.41 13.86
CA ASP A 116 3.65 12.64 13.07
C ASP A 116 4.81 12.51 12.09
N ASN A 117 5.87 11.80 12.47
CA ASN A 117 6.97 11.50 11.57
C ASN A 117 6.57 10.52 10.46
N LEU A 118 5.79 9.48 10.78
CA LEU A 118 5.26 8.52 9.80
C LEU A 118 4.38 9.20 8.75
N ARG A 119 3.54 10.16 9.16
CA ARG A 119 2.70 10.95 8.25
C ARG A 119 3.48 11.67 7.15
N LYS A 120 4.77 11.95 7.33
CA LYS A 120 5.63 12.56 6.29
C LYS A 120 5.92 11.59 5.12
N PHE A 121 5.87 10.29 5.37
CA PHE A 121 6.17 9.26 4.38
C PHE A 121 4.92 8.70 3.70
N VAL A 122 3.78 8.82 4.37
CA VAL A 122 2.48 8.34 3.90
C VAL A 122 1.88 9.40 2.97
N SER A 123 1.67 9.03 1.72
CA SER A 123 0.79 9.76 0.80
C SER A 123 -0.30 8.81 0.32
N GLU A 124 -1.44 9.36 -0.09
CA GLU A 124 -2.56 8.55 -0.60
C GLU A 124 -2.10 7.60 -1.72
N ASN A 125 -1.30 8.11 -2.66
CA ASN A 125 -0.70 7.32 -3.74
C ASN A 125 0.16 6.16 -3.23
N LYS A 126 1.06 6.44 -2.28
CA LYS A 126 1.93 5.40 -1.71
C LYS A 126 1.14 4.36 -0.93
N SER A 127 0.17 4.78 -0.13
CA SER A 127 -0.65 3.88 0.68
C SER A 127 -1.45 2.93 -0.21
N THR A 128 -2.18 3.46 -1.19
CA THR A 128 -2.99 2.67 -2.12
C THR A 128 -2.15 1.72 -2.97
N LEU A 129 -1.00 2.15 -3.50
CA LEU A 129 -0.12 1.25 -4.25
C LEU A 129 0.51 0.18 -3.33
N SER A 130 0.86 0.51 -2.09
CA SER A 130 1.43 -0.47 -1.16
C SER A 130 0.40 -1.51 -0.73
N ASN A 131 -0.87 -1.11 -0.52
CA ASN A 131 -2.00 -2.03 -0.32
C ASN A 131 -2.12 -3.02 -1.49
N PHE A 132 -2.10 -2.51 -2.73
CA PHE A 132 -2.15 -3.35 -3.92
C PHE A 132 -0.96 -4.31 -4.01
N LEU A 133 0.26 -3.86 -3.69
CA LEU A 133 1.42 -4.74 -3.71
C LEU A 133 1.32 -5.85 -2.64
N GLU A 134 0.85 -5.52 -1.45
CA GLU A 134 0.59 -6.49 -0.38
C GLU A 134 -0.46 -7.52 -0.79
N SER A 135 -1.59 -7.09 -1.38
CA SER A 135 -2.65 -8.00 -1.86
C SER A 135 -2.17 -8.92 -2.99
N LYS A 136 -1.17 -8.49 -3.76
CA LYS A 136 -0.45 -9.30 -4.75
C LYS A 136 0.62 -10.21 -4.17
N GLY A 137 0.79 -10.25 -2.85
CA GLY A 137 1.76 -11.10 -2.16
C GLY A 137 3.19 -10.61 -2.31
N VAL A 138 3.41 -9.30 -2.48
CA VAL A 138 4.74 -8.73 -2.39
C VAL A 138 5.22 -8.81 -0.95
N GLN A 139 6.44 -9.30 -0.78
CA GLN A 139 7.18 -9.28 0.48
C GLN A 139 8.52 -8.59 0.21
N PHE A 140 9.24 -8.20 1.25
CA PHE A 140 10.60 -7.72 1.08
C PHE A 140 11.45 -8.01 2.31
N LEU A 141 12.76 -7.87 2.14
CA LEU A 141 13.72 -7.85 3.23
C LEU A 141 14.70 -6.70 3.07
N VAL A 142 15.29 -6.29 4.19
CA VAL A 142 16.34 -5.29 4.25
C VAL A 142 17.59 -5.93 4.83
N ILE A 143 18.65 -6.02 4.02
CA ILE A 143 19.98 -6.40 4.48
C ILE A 143 20.63 -5.18 5.10
N ARG A 144 21.09 -5.33 6.34
CA ARG A 144 21.73 -4.25 7.08
C ARG A 144 23.10 -3.90 6.54
N PRO A 145 23.61 -2.68 6.83
CA PRO A 145 24.91 -2.25 6.34
C PRO A 145 26.09 -3.16 6.69
N GLU A 146 26.12 -3.71 7.90
CA GLU A 146 27.18 -4.64 8.34
C GLU A 146 27.11 -6.02 7.68
N MET A 147 26.00 -6.34 7.02
CA MET A 147 25.81 -7.56 6.23
C MET A 147 25.69 -7.28 4.72
N HIS A 148 25.90 -6.03 4.28
CA HIS A 148 25.65 -5.63 2.89
C HIS A 148 26.50 -6.41 1.89
N HIS A 149 27.71 -6.83 2.25
CA HIS A 149 28.56 -7.69 1.41
C HIS A 149 27.96 -9.06 1.11
N LEU A 150 26.93 -9.51 1.86
CA LEU A 150 26.24 -10.77 1.60
C LEU A 150 25.08 -10.64 0.59
N HIS A 151 24.79 -9.46 0.04
CA HIS A 151 23.57 -9.28 -0.77
C HIS A 151 23.47 -10.25 -1.95
N GLN A 152 24.56 -10.50 -2.68
CA GLN A 152 24.55 -11.45 -3.80
C GLN A 152 24.23 -12.87 -3.32
N VAL A 153 24.88 -13.32 -2.25
CA VAL A 153 24.66 -14.65 -1.65
C VAL A 153 23.23 -14.81 -1.15
N ILE A 154 22.65 -13.75 -0.59
CA ILE A 154 21.26 -13.74 -0.14
C ILE A 154 20.29 -13.76 -1.34
N GLU A 155 20.55 -12.98 -2.38
CA GLU A 155 19.74 -12.99 -3.61
C GLU A 155 19.74 -14.39 -4.26
N GLU A 156 20.91 -15.01 -4.42
CA GLU A 156 21.05 -16.39 -4.93
C GLU A 156 20.35 -17.42 -4.04
N PHE A 157 20.42 -17.25 -2.71
CA PHE A 157 19.69 -18.09 -1.77
C PHE A 157 18.18 -17.99 -2.00
N LEU A 158 17.63 -16.78 -2.06
CA LEU A 158 16.19 -16.55 -2.26
C LEU A 158 15.71 -17.19 -3.58
N GLU A 159 16.46 -17.01 -4.66
CA GLU A 159 16.12 -17.58 -5.97
C GLU A 159 16.17 -19.11 -5.98
N ARG A 160 17.18 -19.71 -5.31
CA ARG A 160 17.26 -21.17 -5.14
C ARG A 160 16.09 -21.74 -4.34
N GLU A 161 15.63 -21.02 -3.33
CA GLU A 161 14.42 -21.36 -2.58
C GLU A 161 13.12 -21.07 -3.37
N GLY A 162 13.22 -20.68 -4.64
CA GLY A 162 12.07 -20.49 -5.53
C GLY A 162 11.29 -19.19 -5.30
N LEU A 163 11.90 -18.21 -4.62
CA LEU A 163 11.34 -16.86 -4.52
C LEU A 163 11.81 -16.02 -5.71
N LYS A 164 10.86 -15.29 -6.32
CA LYS A 164 11.18 -14.41 -7.45
C LYS A 164 11.53 -13.02 -6.92
N ILE A 165 12.79 -12.63 -7.04
CA ILE A 165 13.21 -11.25 -6.82
C ILE A 165 12.67 -10.40 -7.96
N ILE A 166 11.88 -9.38 -7.63
CA ILE A 166 11.31 -8.47 -8.62
C ILE A 166 11.97 -7.11 -8.58
N TYR A 167 12.55 -6.68 -7.47
CA TYR A 167 13.21 -5.38 -7.40
C TYR A 167 14.28 -5.41 -6.31
N SER A 168 15.40 -4.71 -6.54
CA SER A 168 16.39 -4.55 -5.49
C SER A 168 17.17 -3.26 -5.64
N ILE A 169 17.48 -2.62 -4.51
CA ILE A 169 18.12 -1.31 -4.46
C ILE A 169 18.99 -1.17 -3.21
N ASP A 170 20.11 -0.46 -3.36
CA ASP A 170 20.92 0.00 -2.24
C ASP A 170 20.39 1.33 -1.72
N LYS A 171 20.19 1.46 -0.40
CA LYS A 171 19.67 2.68 0.22
C LYS A 171 20.35 3.00 1.53
N THR A 172 20.70 4.26 1.73
CA THR A 172 21.05 4.78 3.06
C THR A 172 19.78 5.35 3.67
N LEU A 173 19.44 4.91 4.88
CA LEU A 173 18.23 5.36 5.56
C LEU A 173 18.47 6.72 6.22
N SER A 174 17.46 7.58 6.22
CA SER A 174 17.44 8.74 7.11
C SER A 174 17.07 8.31 8.55
N PHE A 175 17.32 9.18 9.53
CA PHE A 175 16.90 8.91 10.90
C PHE A 175 15.38 8.77 11.01
N GLU A 176 14.64 9.61 10.30
CA GLU A 176 13.19 9.59 10.24
C GLU A 176 12.66 8.26 9.69
N GLN A 177 13.31 7.70 8.66
CA GLN A 177 12.95 6.39 8.12
C GLN A 177 13.24 5.27 9.11
N TYR A 178 14.42 5.29 9.72
CA TYR A 178 14.80 4.31 10.74
C TYR A 178 13.83 4.33 11.92
N TRP A 179 13.50 5.52 12.41
CA TRP A 179 12.57 5.72 13.52
C TRP A 179 11.16 5.21 13.17
N ALA A 180 10.66 5.50 11.97
CA ALA A 180 9.34 5.04 11.55
C ALA A 180 9.22 3.50 11.45
N ILE A 181 10.33 2.79 11.20
CA ILE A 181 10.36 1.32 11.14
C ILE A 181 10.51 0.72 12.54
N TYR A 182 11.40 1.28 13.37
CA TYR A 182 11.82 0.68 14.64
C TYR A 182 11.25 1.38 15.88
N LYS A 183 10.12 2.09 15.77
CA LYS A 183 9.53 2.84 16.89
C LYS A 183 9.27 1.96 18.11
N ASP A 184 8.75 0.74 17.89
CA ASP A 184 8.37 -0.19 18.96
C ASP A 184 9.60 -0.71 19.71
N ASN A 185 10.76 -0.79 19.03
CA ASN A 185 11.99 -1.16 19.70
C ASN A 185 12.64 0.03 20.44
N LEU A 186 12.40 1.27 20.00
CA LEU A 186 12.97 2.46 20.66
C LEU A 186 12.28 2.76 22.00
N ILE A 187 11.03 2.36 22.19
CA ILE A 187 10.29 2.55 23.45
C ILE A 187 10.58 1.48 24.51
N ASP A 188 11.18 0.35 24.12
CA ASP A 188 11.56 -0.70 25.05
C ASP A 188 12.71 -0.22 25.95
N LYS A 189 12.50 -0.34 27.26
CA LYS A 189 13.44 0.16 28.27
C LYS A 189 14.81 -0.49 28.15
N ASN A 190 14.85 -1.76 27.77
CA ASN A 190 16.06 -2.57 27.76
C ASN A 190 16.84 -2.45 26.45
N SER A 191 16.16 -1.93 25.44
CA SER A 191 16.67 -1.74 24.10
C SER A 191 17.63 -0.52 24.05
N PHE A 192 17.49 0.49 24.92
CA PHE A 192 18.32 1.71 24.84
C PHE A 192 19.85 1.47 24.82
N ALA A 193 20.32 0.36 25.39
CA ALA A 193 21.72 -0.02 25.43
C ALA A 193 22.35 -0.28 24.04
N ASP A 194 21.60 -0.80 23.06
CA ASP A 194 22.14 -1.10 21.72
C ASP A 194 21.54 -0.22 20.61
N PHE A 195 20.43 0.48 20.85
CA PHE A 195 19.77 1.30 19.84
C PHE A 195 20.63 2.40 19.21
N PRO A 196 21.33 3.27 19.95
CA PRO A 196 22.10 4.36 19.33
C PRO A 196 23.21 3.83 18.40
N THR A 197 23.92 2.78 18.81
CA THR A 197 24.90 2.11 17.94
C THR A 197 24.21 1.50 16.71
N ARG A 198 23.08 0.79 16.89
CA ARG A 198 22.34 0.19 15.76
C ARG A 198 21.86 1.26 14.78
N THR A 199 21.27 2.36 15.27
CA THR A 199 20.85 3.48 14.44
C THR A 199 22.03 4.08 13.69
N LEU A 200 23.16 4.30 14.38
CA LEU A 200 24.37 4.82 13.76
C LEU A 200 24.81 3.99 12.55
N VAL A 201 24.70 2.65 12.62
CA VAL A 201 25.04 1.76 11.51
C VAL A 201 24.16 2.01 10.30
N TYR A 202 22.83 2.03 10.50
CA TYR A 202 21.86 2.31 9.43
C TYR A 202 22.10 3.66 8.76
N LEU A 203 22.47 4.67 9.54
CA LEU A 203 22.75 6.02 9.05
C LEU A 203 24.13 6.16 8.40
N SER A 204 25.07 5.26 8.70
CA SER A 204 26.48 5.35 8.26
C SER A 204 26.81 4.45 7.07
N GLY A 205 25.85 3.64 6.60
CA GLY A 205 26.08 2.69 5.53
C GLY A 205 24.89 2.49 4.60
N LYS A 206 25.07 1.58 3.63
CA LYS A 206 24.04 1.20 2.67
C LYS A 206 23.35 -0.07 3.13
N CYS A 207 22.04 -0.03 3.20
CA CYS A 207 21.21 -1.22 3.26
C CYS A 207 20.95 -1.73 1.84
N ARG A 208 20.61 -3.02 1.70
CA ARG A 208 20.04 -3.57 0.47
C ARG A 208 18.58 -3.89 0.72
N ILE A 209 17.66 -3.29 -0.02
CA ILE A 209 16.25 -3.66 -0.01
C ILE A 209 16.05 -4.67 -1.15
N ILE A 210 15.53 -5.84 -0.83
CA ILE A 210 15.19 -6.88 -1.82
C ILE A 210 13.69 -7.12 -1.74
N VAL A 211 12.99 -6.81 -2.82
CA VAL A 211 11.54 -7.00 -2.96
C VAL A 211 11.31 -8.26 -3.78
N ILE A 212 10.49 -9.13 -3.23
CA ILE A 212 10.19 -10.45 -3.75
C ILE A 212 8.68 -10.58 -3.96
N LEU A 213 8.30 -11.46 -4.87
CA LEU A 213 6.92 -11.84 -5.06
C LEU A 213 6.71 -13.26 -4.56
N LYS A 214 5.81 -13.42 -3.57
CA LYS A 214 5.50 -14.70 -2.95
C LYS A 214 5.14 -15.74 -4.01
N SER A 215 5.70 -16.94 -3.87
CA SER A 215 5.30 -18.10 -4.67
C SER A 215 4.22 -18.89 -3.93
N LYS A 216 3.44 -19.72 -4.63
CA LYS A 216 2.39 -20.54 -3.98
C LYS A 216 2.95 -21.48 -2.91
N ASN A 217 4.22 -21.87 -3.03
CA ASN A 217 4.83 -22.93 -2.23
C ASN A 217 5.83 -22.42 -1.19
N VAL A 218 6.35 -21.20 -1.34
CA VAL A 218 7.44 -20.66 -0.49
C VAL A 218 7.10 -19.25 -0.03
N ASP A 219 7.26 -19.03 1.26
CA ASP A 219 6.99 -17.80 1.97
C ASP A 219 8.26 -17.33 2.66
N LEU A 220 8.58 -16.04 2.56
CA LEU A 220 9.76 -15.46 3.21
C LEU A 220 9.80 -15.74 4.71
N SER A 221 8.64 -15.73 5.38
CA SER A 221 8.54 -16.03 6.82
C SER A 221 9.12 -17.39 7.20
N LYS A 222 9.00 -18.39 6.31
CA LYS A 222 9.50 -19.76 6.55
C LYS A 222 11.00 -19.87 6.37
N ILE A 223 11.57 -19.12 5.43
CA ILE A 223 13.01 -19.17 5.12
C ILE A 223 13.81 -18.09 5.84
N LYS A 224 13.16 -17.11 6.47
CA LYS A 224 13.80 -16.06 7.30
C LYS A 224 14.59 -16.70 8.44
N GLY A 225 13.99 -17.65 9.14
CA GLY A 225 14.50 -18.24 10.38
C GLY A 225 14.20 -17.38 11.61
N GLU A 226 14.52 -17.90 12.79
CA GLU A 226 14.25 -17.25 14.08
C GLU A 226 15.46 -16.49 14.61
N ARG A 227 15.23 -15.46 15.42
CA ARG A 227 16.30 -14.74 16.10
C ARG A 227 16.93 -15.64 17.16
N GLY A 228 18.26 -15.64 17.29
CA GLY A 228 18.99 -16.40 18.33
C GLY A 228 18.96 -17.92 18.21
N VAL A 229 18.27 -18.48 17.22
CA VAL A 229 18.19 -19.93 16.97
C VAL A 229 18.81 -20.23 15.61
N TYR A 230 19.73 -21.19 15.58
CA TYR A 230 20.23 -21.70 14.31
C TYR A 230 19.20 -22.65 13.71
N ILE A 231 18.60 -22.26 12.59
CA ILE A 231 17.68 -23.10 11.83
C ILE A 231 18.31 -23.36 10.45
N PRO A 232 18.66 -24.61 10.10
CA PRO A 232 19.24 -24.91 8.79
C PRO A 232 18.25 -24.55 7.68
N HIS A 233 18.78 -24.26 6.48
CA HIS A 233 18.02 -23.84 5.31
C HIS A 233 17.23 -22.53 5.50
N THR A 234 17.74 -21.63 6.34
CA THR A 234 17.18 -20.28 6.52
C THR A 234 18.25 -19.22 6.31
N ILE A 235 17.84 -18.01 5.95
CA ILE A 235 18.76 -16.87 5.77
C ILE A 235 19.51 -16.60 7.08
N ARG A 236 18.79 -16.56 8.21
CA ARG A 236 19.37 -16.32 9.53
C ARG A 236 20.29 -17.44 10.00
N GLY A 237 19.89 -18.70 9.80
CA GLY A 237 20.71 -19.85 10.17
C GLY A 237 21.91 -20.03 9.24
N ASP A 238 21.70 -20.25 7.95
CA ASP A 238 22.79 -20.65 7.07
C ASP A 238 23.70 -19.51 6.62
N LEU A 239 23.18 -18.28 6.52
CA LEU A 239 23.97 -17.15 5.99
C LEU A 239 24.41 -16.24 7.13
N ILE A 240 23.46 -15.65 7.86
CA ILE A 240 23.77 -14.63 8.85
C ILE A 240 24.52 -15.21 10.05
N THR A 241 24.15 -16.39 10.55
CA THR A 241 24.87 -17.01 11.67
C THR A 241 26.31 -17.34 11.28
N LYS A 242 26.52 -17.95 10.10
CA LYS A 242 27.87 -18.32 9.63
C LYS A 242 28.74 -17.07 9.48
N GLU A 243 28.21 -16.01 8.88
CA GLU A 243 28.93 -14.75 8.76
C GLU A 243 29.21 -14.12 10.12
N SER A 244 28.22 -14.09 11.02
CA SER A 244 28.38 -13.54 12.37
C SER A 244 29.49 -14.28 13.13
N LEU A 245 29.53 -15.61 13.04
CA LEU A 245 30.56 -16.44 13.64
C LEU A 245 31.94 -16.20 13.00
N TYR A 246 31.98 -15.96 11.68
CA TYR A 246 33.21 -15.62 10.98
C TYR A 246 33.77 -14.28 11.45
N LEU A 247 32.95 -13.23 11.51
CA LEU A 247 33.33 -11.91 11.99
C LEU A 247 33.84 -11.95 13.44
N LEU A 248 33.30 -12.86 14.26
CA LEU A 248 33.80 -13.13 15.61
C LEU A 248 35.16 -13.86 15.64
N LYS A 249 35.40 -14.82 14.73
CA LYS A 249 36.63 -15.63 14.71
C LYS A 249 37.80 -14.93 14.01
N GLY A 250 37.54 -14.16 12.96
CA GLY A 250 38.54 -13.66 12.01
C GLY A 250 39.39 -12.50 12.50
N GLY A 251 39.18 -12.00 13.73
CA GLY A 251 39.97 -10.89 14.27
C GLY A 251 39.83 -9.55 13.53
N ILE A 252 38.96 -9.46 12.51
CA ILE A 252 38.61 -8.21 11.80
C ILE A 252 38.01 -7.20 12.79
N VAL A 253 37.36 -7.71 13.84
CA VAL A 253 37.00 -6.96 15.04
C VAL A 253 37.97 -7.37 16.15
N ASP A 254 39.05 -6.61 16.34
CA ASP A 254 40.04 -6.84 17.40
C ASP A 254 39.29 -7.00 18.74
N ALA A 255 39.45 -8.15 19.40
CA ALA A 255 38.70 -8.58 20.57
C ALA A 255 39.11 -7.83 21.86
N LYS A 256 39.34 -6.53 21.76
CA LYS A 256 39.45 -5.63 22.90
C LYS A 256 38.04 -5.31 23.39
N LYS A 257 37.87 -5.41 24.71
CA LYS A 257 36.58 -5.62 25.37
C LYS A 257 35.55 -4.49 25.20
N LEU A 258 35.89 -3.30 24.70
CA LEU A 258 35.06 -2.11 24.89
C LEU A 258 34.95 -1.23 23.63
N TYR A 259 34.51 -1.83 22.52
CA TYR A 259 34.24 -1.16 21.24
C TYR A 259 32.75 -0.86 20.97
N PHE A 260 31.85 -1.03 21.93
CA PHE A 260 30.41 -1.13 21.60
C PHE A 260 29.77 0.13 20.97
N ILE A 261 30.31 1.33 21.18
CA ILE A 261 29.84 2.56 20.48
C ILE A 261 30.25 2.59 19.00
N LEU A 262 31.32 1.87 18.66
CA LEU A 262 31.90 1.79 17.31
C LEU A 262 31.57 0.47 16.60
N ASP A 263 31.13 -0.52 17.36
CA ASP A 263 30.98 -1.91 16.93
C ASP A 263 29.69 -2.49 17.51
N PRO A 264 28.62 -2.61 16.70
CA PRO A 264 27.37 -3.24 17.12
C PRO A 264 27.59 -4.66 17.65
N ILE A 265 28.51 -5.41 17.05
CA ILE A 265 28.89 -6.76 17.48
C ILE A 265 29.55 -6.70 18.88
N GLY A 266 30.28 -5.62 19.16
CA GLY A 266 30.84 -5.28 20.46
C GLY A 266 29.75 -5.03 21.51
N SER A 267 28.68 -4.32 21.18
CA SER A 267 27.51 -4.12 22.06
C SER A 267 26.89 -5.44 22.43
N TYR A 268 26.64 -6.28 21.44
CA TYR A 268 26.01 -7.58 21.64
C TYR A 268 26.86 -8.48 22.53
N ARG A 269 28.19 -8.47 22.37
CA ARG A 269 29.12 -9.19 23.26
C ARG A 269 29.01 -8.72 24.71
N ASN A 270 29.00 -7.40 24.94
CA ASN A 270 28.95 -6.83 26.28
C ASN A 270 27.59 -7.03 26.97
N ILE A 271 26.49 -7.01 26.20
CA ILE A 271 25.16 -7.35 26.70
C ILE A 271 25.11 -8.82 27.14
N VAL A 272 25.61 -9.73 26.30
CA VAL A 272 25.59 -11.18 26.57
C VAL A 272 26.55 -11.58 27.70
N SER A 273 27.69 -10.88 27.86
CA SER A 273 28.59 -11.11 28.98
C SER A 273 28.08 -10.52 30.31
N GLY A 274 27.02 -9.71 30.28
CA GLY A 274 26.51 -8.97 31.44
C GLY A 274 27.36 -7.77 31.83
N ASP A 275 28.28 -7.32 30.95
CA ASP A 275 29.07 -6.10 31.16
C ASP A 275 28.21 -4.83 30.95
N ILE A 276 27.08 -4.95 30.21
CA ILE A 276 26.05 -3.92 30.04
C ILE A 276 24.69 -4.47 30.51
N PRO A 277 23.86 -3.68 31.23
CA PRO A 277 22.52 -4.10 31.64
C PRO A 277 21.64 -4.54 30.45
N SER A 278 20.79 -5.53 30.68
CA SER A 278 19.77 -6.00 29.73
C SER A 278 18.62 -6.70 30.48
N ASP A 279 17.53 -6.97 29.76
CA ASP A 279 16.40 -7.79 30.23
C ASP A 279 16.74 -9.27 30.45
N GLY A 280 17.88 -9.73 29.89
CA GLY A 280 18.27 -11.12 29.92
C GLY A 280 17.48 -12.04 28.98
N ILE A 281 16.62 -11.51 28.09
CA ILE A 281 15.82 -12.32 27.13
C ILE A 281 16.75 -13.18 26.26
N HIS A 282 17.93 -12.66 25.89
CA HIS A 282 18.92 -13.40 25.11
C HIS A 282 19.38 -14.70 25.78
N LYS A 283 19.23 -14.85 27.10
CA LYS A 283 19.64 -16.05 27.85
C LYS A 283 18.74 -17.24 27.59
N GLU A 284 17.53 -17.01 27.09
CA GLU A 284 16.57 -18.06 26.71
C GLU A 284 16.93 -18.74 25.38
N TYR A 285 17.82 -18.12 24.59
CA TYR A 285 18.18 -18.59 23.26
C TYR A 285 19.39 -19.51 23.30
N MET A 286 19.42 -20.49 22.39
CA MET A 286 20.53 -21.44 22.24
C MET A 286 21.87 -20.72 22.07
N TYR A 287 21.87 -19.58 21.38
CA TYR A 287 23.05 -18.77 21.15
C TYR A 287 22.76 -17.31 21.51
N PRO A 288 22.99 -16.90 22.77
CA PRO A 288 22.65 -15.55 23.23
C PRO A 288 23.26 -14.41 22.38
N PHE A 289 24.48 -14.58 21.88
CA PHE A 289 25.10 -13.61 20.98
C PHE A 289 24.36 -13.48 19.64
N LEU A 290 23.89 -14.62 19.11
CA LEU A 290 23.16 -14.66 17.86
C LEU A 290 21.78 -14.01 17.99
N PHE A 291 21.20 -13.89 19.18
CA PHE A 291 19.95 -13.14 19.37
C PHE A 291 20.05 -11.72 18.79
N TYR A 292 21.18 -11.06 19.04
CA TYR A 292 21.43 -9.71 18.55
C TYR A 292 22.12 -9.68 17.18
N ALA A 293 23.09 -10.57 16.92
CA ALA A 293 23.84 -10.59 15.67
C ALA A 293 23.04 -11.09 14.45
N ILE A 294 22.07 -12.00 14.67
CA ILE A 294 21.19 -12.51 13.61
C ILE A 294 20.20 -11.43 13.12
N ALA A 295 20.08 -10.31 13.81
CA ALA A 295 19.32 -9.16 13.35
C ALA A 295 19.95 -8.48 12.10
N GLY A 296 21.01 -9.05 11.49
CA GLY A 296 21.67 -8.62 10.25
C GLY A 296 20.76 -8.48 9.01
N ILE A 297 19.56 -9.03 9.08
CA ILE A 297 18.46 -8.78 8.13
C ILE A 297 17.21 -8.37 8.90
N HIS A 298 16.45 -7.46 8.30
CA HIS A 298 15.08 -7.15 8.69
C HIS A 298 14.13 -7.75 7.66
N THR A 299 13.09 -8.44 8.12
CA THR A 299 11.96 -8.78 7.26
C THR A 299 10.71 -8.35 8.01
N PRO A 300 9.89 -7.45 7.44
CA PRO A 300 8.65 -7.04 8.08
C PRO A 300 7.72 -8.22 8.25
N GLU A 301 6.88 -8.18 9.28
CA GLU A 301 5.71 -9.03 9.37
C GLU A 301 4.65 -8.58 8.35
N ASN A 302 3.64 -9.40 8.07
CA ASN A 302 2.70 -9.15 6.96
C ASN A 302 2.01 -7.77 7.09
N ASP A 303 1.57 -7.41 8.29
CA ASP A 303 0.93 -6.12 8.61
C ASP A 303 1.89 -4.92 8.55
N GLU A 304 3.20 -5.17 8.60
CA GLU A 304 4.24 -4.15 8.50
C GLU A 304 4.66 -3.87 7.06
N VAL A 305 4.50 -4.84 6.13
CA VAL A 305 4.95 -4.73 4.74
C VAL A 305 4.47 -3.43 4.11
N ARG A 306 3.18 -3.14 4.22
CA ARG A 306 2.58 -1.92 3.69
C ARG A 306 3.19 -0.66 4.28
N LYS A 307 3.27 -0.57 5.60
CA LYS A 307 3.81 0.61 6.32
C LYS A 307 5.23 0.86 5.87
N GLU A 308 6.04 -0.18 5.85
CA GLU A 308 7.46 -0.05 5.60
C GLU A 308 7.81 0.17 4.13
N LEU A 309 7.04 -0.36 3.17
CA LEU A 309 7.21 0.01 1.75
C LEU A 309 7.09 1.53 1.57
N GLN A 310 6.11 2.16 2.24
CA GLN A 310 5.89 3.61 2.15
C GLN A 310 7.04 4.42 2.74
N VAL A 311 7.59 3.95 3.86
CA VAL A 311 8.73 4.57 4.56
C VAL A 311 10.02 4.39 3.78
N LEU A 312 10.30 3.17 3.35
CA LEU A 312 11.58 2.79 2.76
C LEU A 312 11.70 3.20 1.30
N LEU A 313 10.60 3.27 0.55
CA LEU A 313 10.63 3.50 -0.89
C LEU A 313 10.00 4.84 -1.30
N SER A 314 10.54 5.43 -2.36
CA SER A 314 9.92 6.57 -3.05
C SER A 314 8.68 6.11 -3.80
N LEU A 315 7.85 7.07 -4.22
CA LEU A 315 6.67 6.74 -5.03
C LEU A 315 7.07 6.10 -6.38
N ASP A 316 8.15 6.58 -7.00
CA ASP A 316 8.62 6.03 -8.29
C ASP A 316 9.17 4.61 -8.15
N GLU A 317 9.84 4.30 -7.02
CA GLU A 317 10.29 2.96 -6.70
C GLU A 317 9.09 2.01 -6.50
N ILE A 318 8.05 2.45 -5.77
CA ILE A 318 6.80 1.68 -5.60
C ILE A 318 6.13 1.44 -6.97
N LYS A 319 6.02 2.48 -7.81
CA LYS A 319 5.47 2.34 -9.17
C LYS A 319 6.27 1.36 -10.02
N GLU A 320 7.60 1.38 -9.94
CA GLU A 320 8.45 0.42 -10.65
C GLU A 320 8.17 -1.02 -10.19
N ILE A 321 8.01 -1.25 -8.89
CA ILE A 321 7.61 -2.56 -8.36
C ILE A 321 6.23 -2.96 -8.88
N THR A 322 5.25 -2.05 -8.84
CA THR A 322 3.90 -2.27 -9.38
C THR A 322 3.94 -2.66 -10.85
N LYS A 323 4.74 -1.98 -11.69
CA LYS A 323 4.92 -2.35 -13.11
C LYS A 323 5.45 -3.77 -13.26
N ARG A 324 6.40 -4.21 -12.42
CA ARG A 324 6.98 -5.55 -12.49
C ARG A 324 6.02 -6.64 -12.03
N VAL A 325 5.19 -6.35 -11.01
CA VAL A 325 4.11 -7.24 -10.57
C VAL A 325 3.09 -7.41 -11.70
N LEU A 326 2.57 -6.30 -12.24
CA LEU A 326 1.64 -6.32 -13.36
C LEU A 326 2.22 -7.03 -14.59
N SER A 327 3.50 -6.78 -14.91
CA SER A 327 4.14 -7.41 -16.07
C SER A 327 4.18 -8.93 -15.95
N LYS A 328 4.36 -9.45 -14.73
CA LYS A 328 4.32 -10.89 -14.47
C LYS A 328 2.89 -11.42 -14.59
N ASP A 329 1.93 -10.76 -13.94
CA ASP A 329 0.54 -11.22 -13.92
C ASP A 329 -0.08 -11.25 -15.33
N LEU A 330 0.25 -10.25 -16.15
CA LEU A 330 -0.23 -10.13 -17.53
C LEU A 330 0.59 -10.93 -18.54
N ASN A 331 1.76 -11.44 -18.15
CA ASN A 331 2.75 -12.01 -19.08
C ASN A 331 3.11 -11.04 -20.24
N GLU A 332 3.14 -9.74 -19.94
CA GLU A 332 3.39 -8.64 -20.87
C GLU A 332 4.32 -7.60 -20.24
N ARG A 333 5.04 -6.81 -21.03
CA ARG A 333 5.92 -5.77 -20.48
C ARG A 333 5.14 -4.48 -20.23
N VAL A 334 5.02 -4.06 -18.97
CA VAL A 334 4.53 -2.73 -18.60
C VAL A 334 5.64 -1.69 -18.76
N LYS A 335 5.45 -0.72 -19.66
CA LYS A 335 6.43 0.34 -19.97
C LYS A 335 6.35 1.51 -18.99
N SER A 336 5.14 2.04 -18.75
CA SER A 336 4.91 3.17 -17.83
C SER A 336 3.69 2.93 -16.93
N LEU A 337 3.65 3.70 -15.84
CA LEU A 337 2.56 3.72 -14.86
C LEU A 337 2.38 5.16 -14.36
N ASP A 338 1.47 5.90 -14.99
CA ASP A 338 1.33 7.34 -14.79
C ASP A 338 0.02 7.65 -14.05
N PHE A 339 0.06 8.54 -13.06
CA PHE A 339 -1.12 8.88 -12.27
C PHE A 339 -2.06 9.77 -13.10
N ILE A 340 -3.36 9.44 -13.10
CA ILE A 340 -4.38 10.16 -13.88
C ILE A 340 -5.32 10.93 -12.96
N SER A 341 -5.95 10.24 -12.01
CA SER A 341 -6.98 10.85 -11.15
C SER A 341 -7.12 10.15 -9.81
N SER A 342 -7.73 10.85 -8.86
CA SER A 342 -8.06 10.37 -7.53
C SER A 342 -9.55 10.66 -7.26
N GLY A 343 -10.34 9.61 -7.02
CA GLY A 343 -11.77 9.65 -6.69
C GLY A 343 -12.07 8.68 -5.55
N GLU A 344 -12.98 7.73 -5.75
CA GLU A 344 -13.12 6.57 -4.85
C GLU A 344 -11.95 5.59 -4.97
N SER A 345 -11.33 5.56 -6.14
CA SER A 345 -10.11 4.84 -6.46
C SER A 345 -9.01 5.79 -6.90
N LEU A 346 -7.77 5.31 -6.91
CA LEU A 346 -6.70 5.94 -7.70
C LEU A 346 -6.67 5.30 -9.08
N THR A 347 -6.58 6.13 -10.11
CA THR A 347 -6.51 5.67 -11.50
C THR A 347 -5.13 5.99 -12.07
N TYR A 348 -4.47 4.97 -12.61
CA TYR A 348 -3.19 5.07 -13.31
C TYR A 348 -3.35 4.65 -14.77
N SER A 349 -2.73 5.35 -15.71
CA SER A 349 -2.53 4.82 -17.06
C SER A 349 -1.40 3.81 -17.06
N VAL A 350 -1.59 2.74 -17.83
CA VAL A 350 -0.66 1.62 -17.98
C VAL A 350 -0.35 1.45 -19.45
N ASP A 351 0.92 1.64 -19.84
CA ASP A 351 1.39 1.40 -21.21
C ASP A 351 1.88 -0.05 -21.35
N LEU A 352 1.11 -0.87 -22.08
CA LEU A 352 1.45 -2.26 -22.42
C LEU A 352 2.05 -2.39 -23.84
N GLY A 353 2.22 -1.28 -24.56
CA GLY A 353 2.76 -1.26 -25.92
C GLY A 353 1.80 -0.69 -26.94
N GLU A 354 0.90 -1.53 -27.48
CA GLU A 354 0.03 -1.14 -28.62
C GLU A 354 -1.17 -0.29 -28.21
N LYS A 355 -1.62 -0.43 -26.96
CA LYS A 355 -2.79 0.27 -26.43
C LYS A 355 -2.50 0.76 -25.01
N ARG A 356 -3.05 1.93 -24.69
CA ARG A 356 -3.11 2.43 -23.32
C ARG A 356 -4.21 1.68 -22.56
N ASN A 357 -3.94 1.42 -21.29
CA ASN A 357 -4.87 0.79 -20.35
C ASN A 357 -4.95 1.64 -19.10
N TYR A 358 -5.90 1.33 -18.23
CA TYR A 358 -6.11 2.03 -16.97
C TYR A 358 -6.23 1.03 -15.82
N LEU A 359 -5.43 1.25 -14.78
CA LEU A 359 -5.48 0.52 -13.52
C LEU A 359 -6.17 1.40 -12.48
N LYS A 360 -7.36 0.99 -12.04
CA LYS A 360 -8.06 1.53 -10.87
C LYS A 360 -7.66 0.70 -9.64
N ILE A 361 -7.33 1.37 -8.54
CA ILE A 361 -7.00 0.73 -7.25
C ILE A 361 -7.84 1.38 -6.15
N GLY A 362 -8.54 0.57 -5.38
CA GLY A 362 -9.44 1.02 -4.32
C GLY A 362 -8.68 1.69 -3.19
N LYS A 363 -9.26 2.76 -2.62
CA LYS A 363 -8.70 3.41 -1.43
C LYS A 363 -9.10 2.65 -0.17
N GLU A 364 -8.22 2.64 0.82
CA GLU A 364 -8.52 2.02 2.12
C GLU A 364 -9.77 2.63 2.74
N GLY A 365 -10.66 1.77 3.27
CA GLY A 365 -11.93 2.19 3.87
C GLY A 365 -13.00 2.64 2.89
N ARG A 366 -12.75 2.61 1.57
CA ARG A 366 -13.77 2.88 0.54
C ARG A 366 -14.22 1.60 -0.14
N SER A 367 -15.52 1.48 -0.37
CA SER A 367 -16.13 0.35 -1.05
C SER A 367 -16.05 0.49 -2.57
N SER A 368 -14.94 0.08 -3.17
CA SER A 368 -14.86 -0.10 -4.62
C SER A 368 -15.45 -1.46 -5.01
N ASN A 369 -16.25 -1.51 -6.08
CA ASN A 369 -16.86 -2.75 -6.56
C ASN A 369 -16.29 -3.21 -7.91
N PHE A 370 -14.97 -3.38 -7.97
CA PHE A 370 -14.28 -3.70 -9.23
C PHE A 370 -14.66 -5.05 -9.82
N VAL A 371 -15.04 -6.03 -8.99
CA VAL A 371 -15.52 -7.33 -9.47
C VAL A 371 -16.83 -7.17 -10.24
N PHE A 372 -17.77 -6.38 -9.71
CA PHE A 372 -19.02 -6.08 -10.39
C PHE A 372 -18.78 -5.21 -11.62
N GLU A 373 -17.98 -4.15 -11.51
CA GLU A 373 -17.62 -3.27 -12.64
C GLU A 373 -17.04 -4.11 -13.79
N ALA A 374 -16.08 -5.01 -13.51
CA ALA A 374 -15.53 -5.92 -14.51
C ALA A 374 -16.58 -6.87 -15.10
N HIS A 375 -17.52 -7.37 -14.30
CA HIS A 375 -18.59 -8.23 -14.78
C HIS A 375 -19.54 -7.49 -15.74
N ALA A 376 -19.99 -6.29 -15.36
CA ALA A 376 -20.82 -5.43 -16.19
C ALA A 376 -20.12 -5.13 -17.53
N LEU A 377 -18.84 -4.73 -17.48
CA LEU A 377 -18.05 -4.47 -18.68
C LEU A 377 -17.93 -5.72 -19.57
N LYS A 378 -17.73 -6.92 -19.01
CA LYS A 378 -17.69 -8.16 -19.81
C LYS A 378 -19.01 -8.42 -20.53
N LEU A 379 -20.15 -8.28 -19.84
CA LEU A 379 -21.47 -8.47 -20.44
C LEU A 379 -21.70 -7.48 -21.58
N LEU A 380 -21.31 -6.22 -21.39
CA LEU A 380 -21.44 -5.15 -22.38
C LEU A 380 -20.54 -5.35 -23.61
N ASN A 381 -19.29 -5.77 -23.41
CA ASN A 381 -18.39 -6.13 -24.52
C ASN A 381 -18.96 -7.29 -25.36
N ASN A 382 -19.58 -8.29 -24.70
CA ASN A 382 -20.25 -9.40 -25.41
C ASN A 382 -21.46 -8.94 -26.25
N HIS A 383 -22.04 -7.78 -25.92
CA HIS A 383 -23.12 -7.14 -26.68
C HIS A 383 -22.61 -6.06 -27.63
N ALA A 384 -21.30 -6.01 -27.89
CA ALA A 384 -20.64 -5.03 -28.76
C ALA A 384 -20.94 -3.56 -28.39
N ALA A 385 -21.12 -3.26 -27.10
CA ALA A 385 -21.16 -1.89 -26.61
C ALA A 385 -19.76 -1.25 -26.65
N ASN A 386 -19.69 0.07 -26.86
CA ASN A 386 -18.42 0.80 -26.81
C ASN A 386 -18.10 1.15 -25.36
N VAL A 387 -17.45 0.21 -24.66
CA VAL A 387 -16.98 0.36 -23.28
C VAL A 387 -15.55 -0.13 -23.17
N SER A 388 -14.90 0.10 -22.03
CA SER A 388 -13.60 -0.51 -21.73
C SER A 388 -13.71 -2.04 -21.66
N THR A 389 -12.66 -2.74 -22.04
CA THR A 389 -12.54 -4.19 -21.88
C THR A 389 -11.73 -4.49 -20.63
N PRO A 390 -12.28 -5.23 -19.64
CA PRO A 390 -11.53 -5.60 -18.44
C PRO A 390 -10.48 -6.65 -18.80
N ILE A 391 -9.24 -6.42 -18.36
CA ILE A 391 -8.06 -7.24 -18.65
C ILE A 391 -7.74 -8.14 -17.45
N ASP A 392 -7.69 -7.53 -16.25
CA ASP A 392 -7.46 -8.22 -14.98
C ASP A 392 -8.19 -7.45 -13.86
N TYR A 393 -8.64 -8.13 -12.81
CA TYR A 393 -9.36 -7.48 -11.70
C TYR A 393 -9.37 -8.35 -10.44
N GLY A 394 -9.50 -7.67 -9.31
CA GLY A 394 -9.69 -8.27 -7.99
C GLY A 394 -10.76 -7.51 -7.21
N SER A 395 -10.87 -7.78 -5.92
CA SER A 395 -11.76 -7.01 -5.03
C SER A 395 -11.33 -5.56 -4.86
N ASP A 396 -10.05 -5.27 -5.02
CA ASP A 396 -9.38 -4.01 -4.71
C ASP A 396 -8.75 -3.32 -5.93
N TYR A 397 -8.82 -3.92 -7.12
CA TYR A 397 -8.33 -3.29 -8.35
C TYR A 397 -9.09 -3.72 -9.61
N LEU A 398 -9.01 -2.88 -10.66
CA LEU A 398 -9.47 -3.16 -12.02
C LEU A 398 -8.46 -2.64 -13.03
N LEU A 399 -7.88 -3.52 -13.85
CA LEU A 399 -7.15 -3.17 -15.06
C LEU A 399 -8.04 -3.33 -16.28
N GLN A 400 -8.17 -2.29 -17.09
CA GLN A 400 -9.05 -2.27 -18.24
C GLN A 400 -8.46 -1.50 -19.42
N SER A 401 -8.92 -1.79 -20.63
CA SER A 401 -8.49 -1.08 -21.85
C SER A 401 -8.99 0.36 -21.89
N GLU A 402 -8.30 1.20 -22.65
CA GLU A 402 -8.75 2.56 -22.94
C GLU A 402 -10.01 2.61 -23.80
N VAL A 403 -10.93 3.50 -23.43
CA VAL A 403 -11.92 4.08 -24.35
C VAL A 403 -11.28 5.32 -24.96
N LYS A 404 -11.11 5.35 -26.28
CA LYS A 404 -10.38 6.42 -26.97
C LYS A 404 -11.06 7.77 -26.79
N GLY A 405 -10.25 8.84 -26.78
CA GLY A 405 -10.74 10.21 -26.82
C GLY A 405 -10.73 10.88 -25.45
N GLU A 406 -11.59 11.87 -25.29
CA GLU A 406 -11.70 12.69 -24.09
C GLU A 406 -13.15 12.76 -23.63
N SER A 407 -13.36 13.04 -22.34
CA SER A 407 -14.70 13.32 -21.80
C SER A 407 -15.37 14.45 -22.58
N ILE A 408 -16.64 14.28 -22.92
CA ILE A 408 -17.39 15.35 -23.57
C ILE A 408 -17.60 16.54 -22.64
N ASN A 409 -17.60 16.34 -21.30
CA ASN A 409 -17.73 17.42 -20.30
C ASN A 409 -16.64 18.50 -20.47
N ASP A 410 -15.45 18.11 -20.95
CA ASP A 410 -14.33 19.02 -21.19
C ASP A 410 -14.37 19.73 -22.56
N LYS A 411 -15.40 19.46 -23.38
CA LYS A 411 -15.49 19.93 -24.77
C LYS A 411 -16.85 20.57 -25.04
N PRO A 412 -17.06 21.85 -24.66
CA PRO A 412 -18.36 22.52 -24.84
C PRO A 412 -18.90 22.51 -26.26
N LYS A 413 -18.03 22.52 -27.28
CA LYS A 413 -18.40 22.40 -28.70
C LYS A 413 -19.07 21.07 -29.08
N LEU A 414 -18.97 20.05 -28.23
CA LEU A 414 -19.54 18.72 -28.44
C LEU A 414 -20.90 18.55 -27.74
N PHE A 415 -21.22 19.37 -26.73
CA PHE A 415 -22.45 19.23 -25.93
C PHE A 415 -23.71 19.14 -26.77
N LEU A 416 -23.78 19.87 -27.88
CA LEU A 416 -24.99 19.97 -28.70
C LEU A 416 -24.91 19.18 -30.02
N LYS A 417 -23.97 18.23 -30.14
CA LYS A 417 -23.85 17.38 -31.34
C LYS A 417 -24.79 16.18 -31.26
N GLN A 418 -25.90 16.23 -32.00
CA GLN A 418 -26.89 15.15 -32.04
C GLN A 418 -26.31 13.77 -32.37
N CYS A 419 -25.32 13.68 -33.26
CA CYS A 419 -24.72 12.39 -33.64
C CYS A 419 -24.10 11.62 -32.46
N ILE A 420 -23.54 12.33 -31.47
CA ILE A 420 -23.00 11.73 -30.24
C ILE A 420 -24.13 11.04 -29.46
N TYR A 421 -25.25 11.74 -29.26
CA TYR A 421 -26.39 11.20 -28.52
C TYR A 421 -27.09 10.07 -29.27
N ASP A 422 -27.12 10.13 -30.60
CA ASP A 422 -27.67 9.05 -31.44
C ASP A 422 -26.90 7.75 -31.28
N ASP A 423 -25.56 7.81 -31.22
CA ASP A 423 -24.72 6.64 -31.00
C ASP A 423 -24.71 6.19 -29.54
N LEU A 424 -24.72 7.14 -28.60
CA LEU A 424 -24.87 6.86 -27.18
C LEU A 424 -26.17 6.11 -26.87
N ALA A 425 -27.30 6.52 -27.48
CA ALA A 425 -28.58 5.85 -27.30
C ALA A 425 -28.57 4.40 -27.83
N LYS A 426 -27.80 4.11 -28.89
CA LYS A 426 -27.61 2.72 -29.36
C LYS A 426 -26.90 1.88 -28.30
N ASP A 427 -25.90 2.42 -27.64
CA ASP A 427 -25.19 1.72 -26.57
C ASP A 427 -26.04 1.56 -25.31
N LEU A 428 -26.76 2.60 -24.88
CA LEU A 428 -27.72 2.48 -23.78
C LEU A 428 -28.76 1.38 -24.04
N ASN A 429 -29.23 1.24 -25.29
CA ASN A 429 -30.15 0.16 -25.65
C ASN A 429 -29.51 -1.24 -25.49
N LYS A 430 -28.19 -1.37 -25.71
CA LYS A 430 -27.48 -2.62 -25.42
C LYS A 430 -27.41 -2.87 -23.91
N PHE A 431 -27.21 -1.83 -23.10
CA PHE A 431 -27.12 -1.96 -21.64
C PHE A 431 -28.45 -2.48 -21.11
N TYR A 432 -29.54 -1.85 -21.55
CA TYR A 432 -30.89 -2.18 -21.12
C TYR A 432 -31.45 -3.47 -21.74
N SER A 433 -30.71 -4.10 -22.66
CA SER A 433 -31.05 -5.44 -23.14
C SER A 433 -30.53 -6.56 -22.24
N LEU A 434 -29.65 -6.24 -21.29
CA LEU A 434 -29.14 -7.17 -20.29
C LEU A 434 -30.15 -7.28 -19.15
N ASN A 435 -30.73 -8.46 -18.97
CA ASN A 435 -31.71 -8.76 -17.93
C ASN A 435 -31.09 -9.52 -16.76
N PHE A 436 -31.61 -9.30 -15.56
CA PHE A 436 -31.20 -9.99 -14.34
C PHE A 436 -32.42 -10.54 -13.60
N ASP A 437 -32.20 -11.57 -12.76
CA ASP A 437 -33.28 -12.19 -11.99
C ASP A 437 -33.69 -11.37 -10.76
N LYS A 438 -32.86 -10.41 -10.34
CA LYS A 438 -33.06 -9.58 -9.14
C LYS A 438 -32.60 -8.15 -9.38
N PHE A 439 -33.01 -7.24 -8.50
CA PHE A 439 -32.55 -5.86 -8.47
C PHE A 439 -31.34 -5.68 -7.55
N GLY A 440 -30.62 -4.57 -7.70
CA GLY A 440 -29.44 -4.24 -6.89
C GLY A 440 -28.12 -4.69 -7.52
N ARG A 441 -27.07 -4.89 -6.72
CA ARG A 441 -25.73 -5.23 -7.22
C ARG A 441 -25.60 -6.75 -7.47
N VAL A 442 -26.32 -7.23 -8.48
CA VAL A 442 -26.43 -8.65 -8.84
C VAL A 442 -25.17 -9.17 -9.54
N GLY A 443 -24.34 -9.93 -8.84
CA GLY A 443 -23.06 -10.39 -9.39
C GLY A 443 -22.57 -11.73 -8.84
N LEU A 444 -22.17 -12.58 -9.80
CA LEU A 444 -21.41 -13.84 -9.75
C LEU A 444 -21.26 -14.52 -8.37
N ASN A 445 -22.04 -15.58 -8.15
CA ASN A 445 -21.88 -16.51 -7.02
C ASN A 445 -21.93 -15.88 -5.62
N GLY A 446 -22.78 -14.86 -5.43
CA GLY A 446 -23.37 -14.54 -4.12
C GLY A 446 -22.59 -13.60 -3.20
N ASN A 447 -21.85 -12.60 -3.71
CA ASN A 447 -21.06 -11.75 -2.81
C ASN A 447 -20.80 -10.27 -3.19
N THR A 448 -21.55 -9.64 -4.10
CA THR A 448 -21.21 -8.25 -4.53
C THR A 448 -22.21 -7.14 -4.18
N GLY A 449 -23.19 -7.39 -3.32
CA GLY A 449 -24.01 -6.35 -2.70
C GLY A 449 -25.41 -6.82 -2.29
N LYS A 450 -26.27 -5.89 -1.87
CA LYS A 450 -27.67 -6.20 -1.55
C LYS A 450 -28.42 -6.51 -2.84
N GLU A 451 -29.09 -7.66 -2.85
CA GLU A 451 -30.02 -8.08 -3.90
C GLU A 451 -31.45 -7.93 -3.40
N PHE A 452 -32.36 -7.53 -4.29
CA PHE A 452 -33.75 -7.32 -3.96
C PHE A 452 -34.66 -8.07 -4.93
N CYS A 453 -35.71 -8.72 -4.41
CA CYS A 453 -36.70 -9.39 -5.23
C CYS A 453 -37.66 -8.38 -5.89
N ASN A 454 -37.91 -7.26 -5.23
CA ASN A 454 -38.78 -6.20 -5.73
C ASN A 454 -37.98 -4.91 -5.88
N TRP A 455 -38.36 -4.09 -6.86
CA TRP A 455 -37.70 -2.82 -7.09
C TRP A 455 -37.96 -1.81 -5.97
N GLU A 456 -39.10 -1.90 -5.29
CA GLU A 456 -39.43 -1.01 -4.16
C GLU A 456 -38.44 -1.15 -3.00
N ASP A 457 -38.03 -2.37 -2.67
CA ASP A 457 -37.13 -2.68 -1.55
C ASP A 457 -35.74 -2.05 -1.74
N PHE A 458 -35.33 -1.78 -2.99
CA PHE A 458 -34.09 -1.07 -3.31
C PHE A 458 -34.05 0.34 -2.70
N PHE A 459 -35.20 0.93 -2.42
CA PHE A 459 -35.35 2.30 -1.94
C PHE A 459 -35.53 2.44 -0.42
N ASP A 460 -35.48 1.34 0.34
CA ASP A 460 -35.78 1.32 1.78
C ASP A 460 -34.85 2.22 2.62
N GLU A 461 -33.65 2.52 2.11
CA GLU A 461 -32.68 3.37 2.83
C GLU A 461 -33.00 4.86 2.80
N ILE A 462 -33.93 5.31 1.94
CA ILE A 462 -34.20 6.74 1.75
C ILE A 462 -34.71 7.42 3.02
N ASP A 463 -35.45 6.70 3.86
CA ASP A 463 -36.00 7.22 5.11
C ASP A 463 -34.88 7.55 6.11
N ILE A 464 -33.82 6.72 6.12
CA ILE A 464 -32.62 6.94 6.93
C ILE A 464 -31.88 8.17 6.43
N TRP A 465 -31.65 8.27 5.12
CA TRP A 465 -30.94 9.39 4.52
C TRP A 465 -31.64 10.71 4.78
N VAL A 466 -32.95 10.78 4.59
CA VAL A 466 -33.73 11.99 4.85
C VAL A 466 -33.58 12.41 6.31
N HIS A 467 -33.69 11.47 7.26
CA HIS A 467 -33.51 11.78 8.67
C HIS A 467 -32.12 12.35 8.99
N GLU A 468 -31.08 11.83 8.34
CA GLU A 468 -29.70 12.31 8.53
C GLU A 468 -29.47 13.66 7.85
N ILE A 469 -29.96 13.86 6.62
CA ILE A 469 -29.96 15.14 5.89
C ILE A 469 -30.64 16.23 6.68
N SER A 470 -31.81 15.96 7.28
CA SER A 470 -32.54 16.94 8.09
C SER A 470 -31.82 17.39 9.37
N LYS A 471 -30.74 16.69 9.79
CA LYS A 471 -29.89 17.10 10.91
C LYS A 471 -28.71 17.99 10.48
N ASN A 472 -28.49 18.15 9.18
CA ASN A 472 -27.38 18.89 8.63
C ASN A 472 -27.80 20.32 8.27
N ASP A 473 -27.14 21.32 8.85
CA ASP A 473 -27.47 22.74 8.64
C ASP A 473 -27.10 23.28 7.24
N LEU A 474 -26.38 22.51 6.42
CA LEU A 474 -26.01 22.90 5.06
C LEU A 474 -27.14 22.68 4.05
N VAL A 475 -28.21 21.99 4.42
CA VAL A 475 -29.36 21.72 3.54
C VAL A 475 -30.61 22.29 4.20
N GLU A 476 -31.39 23.06 3.44
CA GLU A 476 -32.62 23.62 3.97
C GLU A 476 -33.61 22.49 4.31
N ARG A 477 -33.93 22.32 5.59
CA ARG A 477 -34.82 21.25 6.05
C ARG A 477 -36.19 21.28 5.36
N SER A 478 -36.72 22.46 5.08
CA SER A 478 -38.01 22.63 4.39
C SER A 478 -38.00 22.00 2.99
N LEU A 479 -36.88 22.11 2.26
CA LEU A 479 -36.67 21.53 0.95
C LEU A 479 -36.62 20.00 1.02
N VAL A 480 -35.88 19.45 1.99
CA VAL A 480 -35.79 17.99 2.20
C VAL A 480 -37.16 17.42 2.53
N ASP A 481 -37.88 18.03 3.48
CA ASP A 481 -39.22 17.62 3.90
C ASP A 481 -40.21 17.69 2.71
N TYR A 482 -40.11 18.73 1.88
CA TYR A 482 -40.91 18.89 0.67
C TYR A 482 -40.66 17.78 -0.36
N LEU A 483 -39.39 17.55 -0.72
CA LEU A 483 -39.01 16.53 -1.70
C LEU A 483 -39.36 15.12 -1.21
N TYR A 484 -39.13 14.84 0.07
CA TYR A 484 -39.49 13.55 0.66
C TYR A 484 -41.00 13.32 0.70
N LYS A 485 -41.79 14.36 0.95
CA LYS A 485 -43.26 14.28 0.86
C LYS A 485 -43.72 13.92 -0.56
N ILE A 486 -43.09 14.49 -1.59
CA ILE A 486 -43.35 14.11 -3.00
C ILE A 486 -42.98 12.65 -3.22
N TRP A 487 -41.80 12.24 -2.75
CA TRP A 487 -41.32 10.87 -2.86
C TRP A 487 -42.32 9.87 -2.26
N ILE A 488 -42.70 10.02 -0.99
CA ILE A 488 -43.62 9.10 -0.30
C ILE A 488 -44.99 9.04 -0.96
N SER A 489 -45.53 10.18 -1.40
CA SER A 489 -46.84 10.22 -2.07
C SER A 489 -46.84 9.64 -3.49
N SER A 490 -45.66 9.49 -4.10
CA SER A 490 -45.52 9.07 -5.51
C SER A 490 -44.79 7.74 -5.69
N LYS A 491 -44.11 7.20 -4.67
CA LYS A 491 -43.26 5.99 -4.80
C LYS A 491 -44.00 4.74 -5.26
N TRP A 492 -45.31 4.63 -4.99
CA TRP A 492 -46.14 3.52 -5.50
C TRP A 492 -46.16 3.42 -7.04
N LYS A 493 -45.80 4.50 -7.75
CA LYS A 493 -45.62 4.48 -9.21
C LYS A 493 -44.47 3.56 -9.66
N ILE A 494 -43.50 3.32 -8.78
CA ILE A 494 -42.28 2.51 -9.00
C ILE A 494 -42.60 1.00 -9.00
N ALA A 495 -43.63 0.56 -8.27
CA ALA A 495 -44.04 -0.84 -8.09
C ALA A 495 -44.24 -1.66 -9.39
N LYS A 496 -44.36 -0.99 -10.54
CA LYS A 496 -44.76 -1.58 -11.82
C LYS A 496 -43.60 -2.14 -12.65
N ILE A 497 -42.37 -2.02 -12.17
CA ILE A 497 -41.20 -2.49 -12.90
C ILE A 497 -40.92 -3.94 -12.52
N SER A 498 -41.07 -4.83 -13.49
CA SER A 498 -40.94 -6.28 -13.28
C SER A 498 -39.58 -6.84 -13.69
N GLU A 499 -38.83 -6.13 -14.53
CA GLU A 499 -37.59 -6.64 -15.14
C GLU A 499 -36.40 -5.73 -14.78
N PRO A 500 -35.41 -6.24 -14.02
CA PRO A 500 -34.16 -5.55 -13.75
C PRO A 500 -33.25 -5.56 -14.98
N HIS A 501 -32.72 -4.39 -15.33
CA HIS A 501 -31.78 -4.20 -16.41
C HIS A 501 -30.45 -3.64 -15.92
N LEU A 502 -29.36 -3.77 -16.70
CA LEU A 502 -28.10 -3.11 -16.32
C LEU A 502 -28.26 -1.59 -16.40
N VAL A 503 -28.09 -0.92 -15.27
CA VAL A 503 -28.04 0.53 -15.10
C VAL A 503 -26.59 0.93 -14.84
N HIS A 504 -26.12 2.00 -15.48
CA HIS A 504 -24.76 2.51 -15.30
C HIS A 504 -24.55 3.10 -13.90
N GLY A 505 -25.53 3.82 -13.36
CA GLY A 505 -25.58 4.28 -11.96
C GLY A 505 -24.84 5.60 -11.68
N ASP A 506 -23.83 5.93 -12.49
CA ASP A 506 -23.20 7.27 -12.54
C ASP A 506 -23.21 7.89 -13.95
N PHE A 507 -24.34 7.77 -14.66
CA PHE A 507 -24.44 8.19 -16.06
C PHE A 507 -24.48 9.71 -16.24
N CYS A 508 -23.36 10.32 -16.64
CA CYS A 508 -23.26 11.76 -16.87
C CYS A 508 -22.23 12.14 -17.95
N LEU A 509 -22.14 13.43 -18.28
CA LEU A 509 -21.24 13.92 -19.33
C LEU A 509 -19.75 13.64 -19.02
N ASP A 510 -19.38 13.52 -17.74
CA ASP A 510 -18.00 13.21 -17.32
C ASP A 510 -17.55 11.84 -17.86
N HIS A 511 -18.48 10.91 -18.05
CA HIS A 511 -18.22 9.51 -18.39
C HIS A 511 -18.50 9.15 -19.85
N ILE A 512 -18.97 10.11 -20.65
CA ILE A 512 -19.20 9.92 -22.09
C ILE A 512 -17.99 10.45 -22.84
N TYR A 513 -17.37 9.60 -23.65
CA TYR A 513 -16.14 9.91 -24.36
C TYR A 513 -16.40 10.17 -25.85
N SER A 514 -15.59 11.07 -26.41
CA SER A 514 -15.59 11.35 -27.84
C SER A 514 -14.17 11.37 -28.41
N SER A 515 -14.02 10.79 -29.60
CA SER A 515 -12.82 10.84 -30.43
C SER A 515 -13.18 11.42 -31.79
N ASP A 516 -12.42 12.41 -32.25
CA ASP A 516 -12.65 13.13 -33.51
C ASP A 516 -14.07 13.70 -33.66
N GLY A 517 -14.69 14.07 -32.53
CA GLY A 517 -16.03 14.63 -32.48
C GLY A 517 -17.17 13.63 -32.71
N GLN A 518 -16.86 12.32 -32.69
CA GLN A 518 -17.81 11.21 -32.66
C GLN A 518 -17.82 10.55 -31.28
N TYR A 519 -18.93 9.94 -30.89
CA TYR A 519 -19.00 9.13 -29.69
C TYR A 519 -18.02 7.95 -29.80
N SER A 520 -17.26 7.69 -28.73
CA SER A 520 -16.27 6.62 -28.71
C SER A 520 -16.49 5.61 -27.58
N GLY A 521 -17.27 5.95 -26.56
CA GLY A 521 -17.69 5.00 -25.53
C GLY A 521 -18.12 5.64 -24.21
N ILE A 522 -18.44 4.78 -23.25
CA ILE A 522 -18.76 5.14 -21.85
C ILE A 522 -17.80 4.42 -20.91
N ILE A 523 -17.42 5.07 -19.81
CA ILE A 523 -16.54 4.53 -18.76
C ILE A 523 -17.17 4.62 -17.37
N ASP A 524 -16.51 4.03 -16.39
CA ASP A 524 -16.80 4.16 -14.95
C ASP A 524 -18.11 3.52 -14.48
N PHE A 525 -18.19 2.20 -14.67
CA PHE A 525 -19.33 1.38 -14.22
C PHE A 525 -19.21 0.96 -12.75
N GLY A 526 -18.42 1.67 -11.93
CA GLY A 526 -18.24 1.35 -10.51
C GLY A 526 -19.54 1.40 -9.69
N ASP A 527 -20.47 2.25 -10.13
CA ASP A 527 -21.80 2.45 -9.54
C ASP A 527 -22.92 1.64 -10.21
N SER A 528 -22.58 0.76 -11.15
CA SER A 528 -23.59 0.01 -11.90
C SER A 528 -24.36 -0.99 -11.02
N PHE A 529 -25.61 -1.26 -11.39
CA PHE A 529 -26.51 -2.19 -10.71
C PHE A 529 -27.60 -2.70 -11.65
N ALA A 530 -28.35 -3.73 -11.25
CA ALA A 530 -29.54 -4.21 -11.92
C ALA A 530 -30.78 -3.42 -11.42
N GLY A 531 -31.44 -2.68 -12.30
CA GLY A 531 -32.46 -1.70 -11.94
C GLY A 531 -33.33 -1.26 -13.10
N ASP A 532 -34.08 -0.18 -12.89
CA ASP A 532 -34.84 0.49 -13.96
C ASP A 532 -33.91 1.37 -14.83
N PRO A 533 -33.86 1.18 -16.17
CA PRO A 533 -33.13 2.04 -17.10
C PRO A 533 -33.37 3.54 -16.96
N LEU A 534 -34.54 3.95 -16.47
CA LEU A 534 -34.87 5.36 -16.26
C LEU A 534 -34.00 6.01 -15.17
N MET A 535 -33.36 5.21 -14.30
CA MET A 535 -32.42 5.68 -13.28
C MET A 535 -31.24 6.43 -13.89
N ASP A 536 -30.70 5.95 -15.02
CA ASP A 536 -29.60 6.63 -15.72
C ASP A 536 -30.06 7.96 -16.32
N LEU A 537 -31.25 7.99 -16.93
CA LEU A 537 -31.81 9.23 -17.50
C LEU A 537 -32.08 10.26 -16.40
N ALA A 538 -32.60 9.82 -15.24
CA ALA A 538 -32.83 10.66 -14.08
C ALA A 538 -31.52 11.19 -13.50
N TYR A 539 -30.51 10.33 -13.35
CA TYR A 539 -29.23 10.74 -12.83
C TYR A 539 -28.55 11.75 -13.78
N PHE A 540 -28.58 11.52 -15.09
CA PHE A 540 -28.07 12.47 -16.07
C PHE A 540 -28.77 13.84 -15.95
N LYS A 541 -30.11 13.85 -15.92
CA LYS A 541 -30.87 15.10 -15.77
C LYS A 541 -30.51 15.82 -14.46
N TYR A 542 -30.43 15.10 -13.35
CA TYR A 542 -30.05 15.67 -12.04
C TYR A 542 -28.62 16.19 -12.03
N LYS A 543 -27.66 15.42 -12.56
CA LYS A 543 -26.25 15.80 -12.57
C LYS A 543 -26.02 17.07 -13.38
N GLU A 544 -26.76 17.25 -14.47
CA GLU A 544 -26.59 18.38 -15.39
C GLU A 544 -27.52 19.57 -15.07
N ILE A 545 -28.38 19.49 -14.05
CA ILE A 545 -29.47 20.46 -13.80
C ILE A 545 -29.01 21.91 -13.55
N THR A 546 -27.84 22.10 -12.94
CA THR A 546 -27.27 23.44 -12.65
C THR A 546 -26.43 24.02 -13.77
N LYS A 547 -26.27 23.31 -14.89
CA LYS A 547 -25.45 23.75 -16.02
C LYS A 547 -26.35 24.38 -17.09
N ASP A 548 -25.94 25.52 -17.65
CA ASP A 548 -26.69 26.25 -18.69
C ASP A 548 -27.05 25.42 -19.93
N TYR A 549 -26.26 24.37 -20.19
CA TYR A 549 -26.48 23.44 -21.30
C TYR A 549 -27.27 22.18 -20.91
N GLY A 550 -27.48 21.90 -19.62
CA GLY A 550 -28.02 20.64 -19.12
C GLY A 550 -29.40 20.29 -19.65
N ALA A 551 -30.32 21.26 -19.70
CA ALA A 551 -31.65 21.05 -20.27
C ALA A 551 -31.59 20.71 -21.78
N LYS A 552 -30.64 21.31 -22.51
CA LYS A 552 -30.46 21.07 -23.96
C LYS A 552 -29.84 19.70 -24.21
N THR A 553 -28.80 19.33 -23.46
CA THR A 553 -28.15 18.01 -23.59
C THR A 553 -29.10 16.88 -23.20
N TYR A 554 -29.86 17.04 -22.12
CA TYR A 554 -30.88 16.08 -21.72
C TYR A 554 -31.96 15.91 -22.80
N LYS A 555 -32.39 17.00 -23.44
CA LYS A 555 -33.34 16.92 -24.56
C LYS A 555 -32.76 16.10 -25.72
N LEU A 556 -31.51 16.35 -26.14
CA LEU A 556 -30.86 15.60 -27.23
C LEU A 556 -30.77 14.09 -26.89
N LEU A 557 -30.45 13.77 -25.64
CA LEU A 557 -30.42 12.40 -25.14
C LEU A 557 -31.80 11.75 -25.23
N ILE A 558 -32.86 12.40 -24.76
CA ILE A 558 -34.22 11.87 -24.83
C ILE A 558 -34.72 11.74 -26.27
N ASP A 559 -34.43 12.70 -27.13
CA ASP A 559 -34.78 12.66 -28.55
C ASP A 559 -34.08 11.47 -29.25
N ALA A 560 -32.81 11.20 -28.91
CA ALA A 560 -32.08 10.03 -29.41
C ALA A 560 -32.61 8.72 -28.84
N TYR A 561 -32.83 8.64 -27.52
CA TYR A 561 -33.36 7.47 -26.82
C TYR A 561 -34.74 7.07 -27.34
N SER A 562 -35.58 8.06 -27.64
CA SER A 562 -36.94 7.87 -28.16
C SER A 562 -37.01 7.14 -29.51
N LYS A 563 -35.87 7.02 -30.22
CA LYS A 563 -35.75 6.25 -31.47
C LYS A 563 -35.79 4.73 -31.22
N PHE A 564 -35.43 4.27 -30.02
CA PHE A 564 -35.38 2.86 -29.65
C PHE A 564 -36.51 2.44 -28.72
N ARG A 565 -36.96 3.35 -27.85
CA ARG A 565 -38.04 3.10 -26.88
C ARG A 565 -38.97 4.30 -26.81
N LYS A 566 -40.28 4.06 -26.90
CA LYS A 566 -41.28 5.14 -26.77
C LYS A 566 -41.29 5.68 -25.34
N PHE A 567 -41.02 6.97 -25.18
CA PHE A 567 -40.97 7.63 -23.87
C PHE A 567 -42.35 8.20 -23.47
N SER A 568 -43.08 7.43 -22.69
CA SER A 568 -44.44 7.74 -22.21
C SER A 568 -44.47 8.87 -21.18
N LYS A 569 -45.65 9.43 -20.93
CA LYS A 569 -45.86 10.42 -19.85
C LYS A 569 -45.52 9.83 -18.47
N HIS A 570 -45.84 8.56 -18.24
CA HIS A 570 -45.55 7.89 -16.98
C HIS A 570 -44.04 7.76 -16.72
N GLU A 571 -43.24 7.40 -17.74
CA GLU A 571 -41.78 7.30 -17.61
C GLU A 571 -41.13 8.65 -17.36
N LYS A 572 -41.68 9.75 -17.92
CA LYS A 572 -41.25 11.11 -17.58
C LYS A 572 -41.47 11.41 -16.09
N ASP A 573 -42.65 11.11 -15.58
CA ASP A 573 -42.96 11.29 -14.15
C ASP A 573 -42.04 10.42 -13.26
N LEU A 574 -41.68 9.21 -13.70
CA LEU A 574 -40.73 8.35 -12.98
C LEU A 574 -39.31 8.91 -12.99
N VAL A 575 -38.86 9.48 -14.11
CA VAL A 575 -37.55 10.16 -14.17
C VAL A 575 -37.47 11.29 -13.16
N ASP A 576 -38.50 12.15 -13.09
CA ASP A 576 -38.53 13.25 -12.12
C ASP A 576 -38.54 12.73 -10.67
N LEU A 577 -39.22 11.62 -10.42
CA LEU A 577 -39.22 10.96 -9.11
C LEU A 577 -37.84 10.38 -8.75
N TYR A 578 -37.15 9.72 -9.69
CA TYR A 578 -35.80 9.20 -9.47
C TYR A 578 -34.76 10.31 -9.32
N MET A 579 -34.97 11.49 -9.90
CA MET A 579 -34.10 12.65 -9.60
C MET A 579 -34.14 13.01 -8.12
N ILE A 580 -35.30 12.91 -7.46
CA ILE A 580 -35.42 13.15 -6.01
C ILE A 580 -34.59 12.12 -5.25
N TYR A 581 -34.72 10.84 -5.59
CA TYR A 581 -33.91 9.77 -4.98
C TYR A 581 -32.41 10.05 -5.13
N TRP A 582 -31.95 10.34 -6.35
CA TRP A 582 -30.54 10.62 -6.61
C TRP A 582 -30.05 11.87 -5.88
N GLY A 583 -30.88 12.91 -5.81
CA GLY A 583 -30.57 14.13 -5.07
C GLY A 583 -30.36 13.87 -3.59
N LEU A 584 -31.28 13.15 -2.95
CA LEU A 584 -31.17 12.79 -1.54
C LEU A 584 -29.98 11.86 -1.29
N ARG A 585 -29.80 10.82 -2.13
CA ARG A 585 -28.69 9.88 -2.02
C ARG A 585 -27.33 10.58 -2.13
N ARG A 586 -27.12 11.42 -3.14
CA ARG A 586 -25.82 12.09 -3.35
C ARG A 586 -25.50 13.13 -2.29
N VAL A 587 -26.51 13.82 -1.73
CA VAL A 587 -26.31 14.70 -0.57
C VAL A 587 -25.89 13.89 0.65
N HIS A 588 -26.55 12.75 0.91
CA HIS A 588 -26.21 11.85 2.00
C HIS A 588 -24.80 11.24 1.84
N GLU A 589 -24.44 10.71 0.66
CA GLU A 589 -23.10 10.16 0.38
C GLU A 589 -21.99 11.23 0.54
N ALA A 590 -22.31 12.49 0.26
CA ALA A 590 -21.40 13.63 0.42
C ALA A 590 -21.29 14.14 1.87
N MET A 591 -22.02 13.55 2.83
CA MET A 591 -21.93 13.94 4.23
C MET A 591 -20.58 13.59 4.82
N GLY A 592 -19.71 14.58 4.91
CA GLY A 592 -18.33 14.43 5.38
C GLY A 592 -17.29 14.72 4.31
N ASP A 593 -17.70 15.10 3.10
CA ASP A 593 -16.81 15.57 2.05
C ASP A 593 -17.07 17.04 1.68
N GLY A 594 -16.15 17.61 0.89
CA GLY A 594 -16.31 18.97 0.36
C GLY A 594 -17.31 19.09 -0.79
N LEU A 595 -17.97 18.00 -1.21
CA LEU A 595 -18.92 17.95 -2.31
C LEU A 595 -20.37 18.19 -1.87
N ILE A 596 -20.67 18.14 -0.56
CA ILE A 596 -22.04 18.34 -0.06
C ILE A 596 -22.66 19.64 -0.59
N LEU A 597 -21.92 20.75 -0.60
CA LEU A 597 -22.41 22.04 -1.13
C LEU A 597 -22.83 21.96 -2.60
N LYS A 598 -22.06 21.24 -3.42
CA LYS A 598 -22.35 21.03 -4.84
C LYS A 598 -23.62 20.21 -5.06
N PHE A 599 -23.88 19.20 -4.21
CA PHE A 599 -25.09 18.38 -4.32
C PHE A 599 -26.31 19.06 -3.70
N THR A 600 -26.13 19.87 -2.65
CA THR A 600 -27.17 20.74 -2.09
C THR A 600 -27.67 21.73 -3.13
N GLU A 601 -26.76 22.42 -3.85
CA GLU A 601 -27.15 23.37 -4.90
C GLU A 601 -28.04 22.71 -5.97
N LYS A 602 -27.67 21.50 -6.41
CA LYS A 602 -28.47 20.71 -7.36
C LYS A 602 -29.80 20.27 -6.78
N LEU A 603 -29.85 19.91 -5.50
CA LEU A 603 -31.08 19.54 -4.81
C LEU A 603 -32.03 20.74 -4.71
N SER A 604 -31.51 21.93 -4.42
CA SER A 604 -32.29 23.18 -4.42
C SER A 604 -32.84 23.49 -5.81
N LYS A 605 -32.00 23.39 -6.85
CA LYS A 605 -32.43 23.58 -8.24
C LYS A 605 -33.52 22.58 -8.66
N LEU A 606 -33.41 21.33 -8.21
CA LEU A 606 -34.45 20.32 -8.41
C LEU A 606 -35.76 20.71 -7.72
N GLY A 607 -35.70 21.23 -6.49
CA GLY A 607 -36.86 21.74 -5.78
C GLY A 607 -37.59 22.84 -6.56
N GLU A 608 -36.84 23.81 -7.12
CA GLU A 608 -37.39 24.87 -7.95
C GLU A 608 -38.09 24.32 -9.21
N ASP A 609 -37.46 23.38 -9.90
CA ASP A 609 -37.96 22.83 -11.16
C ASP A 609 -39.20 21.95 -10.97
N ILE A 610 -39.38 21.32 -9.80
CA ILE A 610 -40.57 20.54 -9.45
C ILE A 610 -41.71 21.42 -8.89
N TYR A 611 -41.38 22.60 -8.34
CA TYR A 611 -42.36 23.51 -7.75
C TYR A 611 -43.25 24.22 -8.81
N ILE A 612 -42.84 24.23 -10.08
CA ILE A 612 -43.57 24.79 -11.23
C ILE A 612 -44.46 23.73 -11.88
#